data_AF-A0A973G2I0-F1
#
_entry.id   AF-A0A973G2I0-F1
#
_cell.length_a   1.000
_cell.length_b   1.000
_cell.length_c   1.000
_cell.angle_alpha   90.00
_cell.angle_beta   90.00
_cell.angle_gamma   90.00
#
_symmetry.space_group_name_H-M   'P 1'
#
loop_
_entity.id
_entity.type
_entity.pdbx_description
1 polymer ?
#
loop_
_entity_poly.entity_id
_entity_poly.type
_entity_poly.pdbx_seq_one_letter_code
_entity_poly.pdbx_strand_id
1 'polypeptide(L)'
;MESSQIIETIRMIESENLDIRTITMGISLRDCADPKGEAARKKIYDKITSLAENLVRVGDDIALEFGIPIVNKRISVTPIAIIAEASHEKSFVSFAQSLDEAAKAVGVNFIGGFSALVHKGY
;
A
#
# COMPACT_ATOMS: atom_id res chain seq x y z
N MET A 1 3.65 5.99 -25.46
CA MET A 1 4.56 7.08 -25.10
C MET A 1 5.61 7.17 -26.19
N GLU A 2 5.86 8.37 -26.70
CA GLU A 2 6.91 8.61 -27.69
C GLU A 2 8.29 8.50 -27.02
N SER A 3 9.26 7.84 -27.65
CA SER A 3 10.60 7.63 -27.08
C SER A 3 11.34 8.93 -26.75
N SER A 4 11.00 10.02 -27.44
CA SER A 4 11.54 11.36 -27.17
C SER A 4 11.20 11.86 -25.76
N GLN A 5 9.98 11.61 -25.27
CA GLN A 5 9.54 12.03 -23.94
C GLN A 5 10.29 11.28 -22.82
N ILE A 6 10.62 10.00 -23.06
CA ILE A 6 11.39 9.19 -22.10
C ILE A 6 12.80 9.76 -21.95
N ILE A 7 13.47 10.06 -23.07
CA ILE A 7 14.83 10.61 -23.07
C ILE A 7 14.88 12.01 -22.42
N GLU A 8 13.88 12.84 -22.68
CA GLU A 8 13.77 14.17 -22.06
C GLU A 8 13.56 14.08 -20.54
N THR A 9 12.74 13.12 -20.09
CA THR A 9 12.50 12.86 -18.66
C THR A 9 13.78 12.41 -17.95
N ILE A 10 14.54 11.49 -18.55
CA ILE A 10 15.83 11.05 -17.99
C ILE A 10 16.78 12.24 -17.82
N ARG A 11 16.90 13.10 -18.85
CA ARG A 11 17.75 14.30 -18.79
C ARG A 11 17.35 15.26 -17.69
N MET A 12 16.06 15.54 -17.52
CA MET A 12 15.57 16.43 -16.47
C MET A 12 15.91 15.91 -15.06
N ILE A 13 15.80 14.60 -14.84
CA ILE A 13 16.06 14.00 -13.54
C ILE A 13 17.56 14.08 -13.19
N GLU A 14 18.43 13.79 -14.16
CA GLU A 14 19.89 13.90 -13.98
C GLU A 14 20.36 15.34 -13.76
N SER A 15 19.78 16.32 -14.47
CA SER A 15 20.22 17.73 -14.36
C SER A 15 19.71 18.44 -13.11
N GLU A 16 18.54 18.04 -12.59
CA GLU A 16 17.84 18.73 -11.49
C GLU A 16 17.91 17.99 -10.13
N ASN A 17 18.65 16.88 -10.03
CA ASN A 17 18.77 16.06 -8.80
C ASN A 17 17.43 15.68 -8.16
N LEU A 18 16.46 15.25 -8.99
CA LEU A 18 15.11 14.92 -8.50
C LEU A 18 15.09 13.58 -7.73
N ASP A 19 14.26 13.51 -6.69
CA ASP A 19 13.98 12.29 -5.94
C ASP A 19 12.52 11.86 -6.05
N ILE A 20 12.28 10.55 -5.91
CA ILE A 20 10.92 10.01 -5.77
C ILE A 20 10.58 9.96 -4.28
N ARG A 21 9.72 10.88 -3.83
CA ARG A 21 9.27 10.92 -2.44
C ARG A 21 8.61 9.62 -1.99
N THR A 22 7.75 9.03 -2.83
CA THR A 22 7.06 7.79 -2.49
C THR A 22 6.57 7.05 -3.72
N ILE A 23 6.65 5.72 -3.66
CA ILE A 23 5.79 4.83 -4.45
C ILE A 23 4.72 4.26 -3.53
N THR A 24 3.50 4.10 -4.04
CA THR A 24 2.37 3.57 -3.26
C THR A 24 1.64 2.49 -4.06
N MET A 25 1.52 1.28 -3.50
CA MET A 25 0.67 0.23 -4.05
C MET A 25 -0.72 0.30 -3.42
N GLY A 26 -1.75 0.46 -4.25
CA GLY A 26 -3.15 0.41 -3.81
C GLY A 26 -3.69 -1.02 -3.86
N ILE A 27 -4.19 -1.54 -2.74
CA ILE A 27 -4.75 -2.89 -2.64
C ILE A 27 -6.23 -2.83 -2.27
N SER A 28 -7.07 -3.39 -3.14
CA SER A 28 -8.50 -3.58 -2.84
C SER A 28 -8.67 -4.73 -1.85
N LEU A 29 -9.43 -4.48 -0.77
CA LEU A 29 -9.75 -5.49 0.26
C LEU A 29 -11.22 -5.92 0.24
N ARG A 30 -12.00 -5.50 -0.77
CA ARG A 30 -13.45 -5.78 -0.83
C ARG A 30 -13.80 -7.27 -0.80
N ASP A 31 -12.95 -8.09 -1.41
CA ASP A 31 -13.03 -9.56 -1.42
C ASP A 31 -12.54 -10.21 -0.11
N CYS A 32 -11.95 -9.44 0.80
CA CYS A 32 -11.54 -9.92 2.12
C CYS A 32 -12.65 -9.78 3.18
N ALA A 33 -13.78 -9.15 2.87
CA ALA A 33 -14.90 -9.02 3.80
C ALA A 33 -15.41 -10.41 4.23
N ASP A 34 -15.67 -10.57 5.53
CA ASP A 34 -16.15 -11.83 6.11
C ASP A 34 -16.95 -11.54 7.40
N PRO A 35 -18.06 -12.26 7.66
CA PRO A 35 -18.78 -12.16 8.93
C PRO A 35 -17.91 -12.45 10.16
N LYS A 36 -16.90 -13.31 10.02
CA LYS A 36 -15.92 -13.60 11.07
C LYS A 36 -14.71 -12.66 10.90
N GLY A 37 -14.54 -11.72 11.82
CA GLY A 37 -13.45 -10.75 11.77
C GLY A 37 -12.06 -11.40 11.68
N GLU A 38 -11.84 -12.54 12.34
CA GLU A 38 -10.58 -13.30 12.24
C GLU A 38 -10.32 -13.81 10.82
N ALA A 39 -11.34 -14.33 10.15
CA ALA A 39 -11.22 -14.79 8.76
C ALA A 39 -10.97 -13.61 7.81
N ALA A 40 -11.63 -12.48 8.03
CA ALA A 40 -11.37 -11.25 7.27
C ALA A 40 -9.92 -10.78 7.42
N ARG A 41 -9.41 -10.69 8.66
CA ARG A 41 -8.03 -10.32 8.97
C ARG A 41 -7.00 -11.24 8.31
N LYS A 42 -7.24 -12.55 8.36
CA LYS A 42 -6.37 -13.52 7.69
C LYS A 42 -6.32 -13.29 6.18
N LYS A 43 -7.48 -13.10 5.53
CA LYS A 43 -7.56 -12.79 4.08
C LYS A 43 -6.81 -11.49 3.75
N ILE A 44 -6.96 -10.46 4.58
CA ILE A 44 -6.27 -9.17 4.42
C ILE A 44 -4.75 -9.38 4.48
N TYR A 45 -4.25 -10.08 5.50
CA TYR A 45 -2.83 -10.37 5.67
C TYR A 45 -2.27 -11.14 4.48
N ASP A 46 -2.92 -12.26 4.12
CA ASP A 46 -2.48 -13.13 3.01
C ASP A 46 -2.45 -12.35 1.69
N LYS A 47 -3.47 -11.51 1.44
CA LYS A 47 -3.56 -10.71 0.21
C LYS A 47 -2.49 -9.63 0.13
N ILE A 48 -2.27 -8.88 1.22
CA ILE A 48 -1.25 -7.82 1.24
C ILE A 48 0.14 -8.43 1.06
N THR A 49 0.45 -9.47 1.81
CA THR A 49 1.77 -10.13 1.75
C THR A 49 2.03 -10.74 0.39
N SER A 50 1.04 -11.39 -0.23
CA SER A 50 1.18 -11.96 -1.57
C SER A 50 1.32 -10.92 -2.68
N LEU A 51 0.59 -9.80 -2.63
CA LEU A 51 0.65 -8.80 -3.71
C LEU A 51 1.85 -7.86 -3.59
N ALA A 52 2.30 -7.57 -2.37
CA ALA A 52 3.37 -6.62 -2.12
C ALA A 52 4.73 -7.26 -1.79
N GLU A 53 4.87 -8.59 -1.90
CA GLU A 53 6.11 -9.33 -1.61
C GLU A 53 7.36 -8.76 -2.31
N ASN A 54 7.18 -8.23 -3.52
CA ASN A 54 8.26 -7.72 -4.35
C ASN A 54 8.35 -6.20 -4.37
N LEU A 55 7.44 -5.48 -3.69
CA LEU A 55 7.31 -4.02 -3.82
C LEU A 55 8.59 -3.29 -3.40
N VAL A 56 9.18 -3.67 -2.27
CA VAL A 56 10.41 -3.03 -1.77
C VAL A 56 11.59 -3.35 -2.67
N ARG A 57 11.80 -4.63 -2.98
CA ARG A 57 12.90 -5.09 -3.84
C ARG A 57 12.87 -4.42 -5.20
N VAL A 58 11.72 -4.44 -5.89
CA VAL A 58 11.58 -3.80 -7.20
C VAL A 58 11.76 -2.29 -7.10
N GLY A 59 11.28 -1.66 -6.03
CA GLY A 59 11.52 -0.23 -5.78
C GLY A 59 13.01 0.09 -5.62
N ASP A 60 13.77 -0.75 -4.92
CA ASP A 60 15.21 -0.57 -4.74
C ASP A 60 16.00 -0.87 -6.03
N ASP A 61 15.59 -1.90 -6.79
CA ASP A 61 16.18 -2.23 -8.09
C ASP A 61 16.00 -1.06 -9.09
N ILE A 62 14.80 -0.45 -9.14
CA ILE A 62 14.53 0.74 -9.97
C ILE A 62 15.38 1.93 -9.49
N ALA A 63 15.50 2.15 -8.19
CA ALA A 63 16.31 3.24 -7.65
C ALA A 63 17.78 3.10 -8.07
N LEU A 64 18.30 1.87 -8.09
CA LEU A 64 19.66 1.56 -8.51
C LEU A 64 19.85 1.71 -10.02
N GLU A 65 18.91 1.20 -10.82
CA GLU A 65 18.99 1.21 -12.30
C GLU A 65 19.00 2.63 -12.87
N PHE A 66 18.15 3.51 -12.33
CA PHE A 66 18.04 4.88 -12.82
C PHE A 66 18.88 5.89 -12.03
N GLY A 67 19.53 5.47 -10.93
CA GLY A 67 20.27 6.36 -10.05
C GLY A 67 19.41 7.39 -9.31
N ILE A 68 18.10 7.13 -9.18
CA ILE A 68 17.12 8.05 -8.57
C ILE A 68 16.68 7.51 -7.22
N PRO A 69 16.87 8.22 -6.11
CA PRO A 69 16.47 7.74 -4.80
C PRO A 69 14.93 7.63 -4.69
N ILE A 70 14.45 6.47 -4.24
CA ILE A 70 13.05 6.26 -3.83
C ILE A 70 12.96 6.24 -2.31
N VAL A 71 12.50 7.35 -1.73
CA VAL A 71 12.55 7.59 -0.28
C VAL A 71 11.58 6.70 0.49
N ASN A 72 10.36 6.49 -0.03
CA ASN A 72 9.33 5.71 0.66
C ASN A 72 8.65 4.68 -0.25
N LYS A 73 8.38 3.50 0.30
CA LYS A 73 7.52 2.46 -0.27
C LYS A 73 6.32 2.30 0.66
N ARG A 74 5.11 2.51 0.13
CA ARG A 74 3.87 2.54 0.92
C ARG A 74 2.80 1.63 0.32
N ILE A 75 1.85 1.26 1.16
CA ILE A 75 0.61 0.60 0.74
C ILE A 75 -0.58 1.46 1.16
N SER A 76 -1.58 1.55 0.30
CA SER A 76 -2.90 2.07 0.67
C SER A 76 -3.95 0.99 0.43
N VAL A 77 -4.88 0.84 1.38
CA VAL A 77 -5.94 -0.16 1.31
C VAL A 77 -7.32 0.48 1.28
N THR A 78 -8.32 -0.33 0.92
CA THR A 78 -9.74 0.05 1.07
C THR A 78 -10.02 0.48 2.52
N PRO A 79 -10.78 1.56 2.77
CA PRO A 79 -11.11 2.00 4.12
C PRO A 79 -11.60 0.84 4.98
N ILE A 80 -10.88 0.54 6.07
CA ILE A 80 -11.16 -0.64 6.90
C ILE A 80 -12.57 -0.64 7.45
N ALA A 81 -13.19 0.52 7.69
CA ALA A 81 -14.60 0.58 8.09
C ALA A 81 -15.54 -0.16 7.10
N ILE A 82 -15.29 -0.07 5.79
CA ILE A 82 -16.10 -0.73 4.74
C ILE A 82 -15.89 -2.25 4.73
N ILE A 83 -14.76 -2.73 5.24
CA ILE A 83 -14.45 -4.17 5.28
C ILE A 83 -14.94 -4.76 6.60
N ALA A 84 -14.67 -4.04 7.69
CA ALA A 84 -14.97 -4.47 9.04
C ALA A 84 -16.46 -4.34 9.38
N GLU A 85 -17.25 -3.52 8.66
CA GLU A 85 -18.72 -3.46 8.82
C GLU A 85 -19.40 -4.81 8.56
N ALA A 86 -18.81 -5.65 7.71
CA ALA A 86 -19.31 -7.00 7.46
C ALA A 86 -19.09 -7.93 8.66
N SER A 87 -18.16 -7.58 9.55
CA SER A 87 -17.88 -8.33 10.77
C SER A 87 -18.79 -7.90 11.92
N HIS A 88 -19.10 -8.81 12.83
CA HIS A 88 -19.89 -8.49 14.03
C HIS A 88 -19.04 -8.01 15.22
N GLU A 89 -17.83 -7.51 14.96
CA GLU A 89 -16.91 -7.04 16.01
C GLU A 89 -17.26 -5.63 16.47
N LYS A 90 -17.14 -5.39 17.79
CA LYS A 90 -17.39 -4.07 18.40
C LYS A 90 -16.19 -3.11 18.30
N SER A 91 -15.01 -3.64 17.99
CA SER A 91 -13.76 -2.89 17.92
C SER A 91 -12.92 -3.42 16.77
N PHE A 92 -12.34 -2.52 15.98
CA PHE A 92 -11.52 -2.87 14.82
C PHE A 92 -10.01 -2.77 15.08
N VAL A 93 -9.59 -2.70 16.35
CA VAL A 93 -8.16 -2.66 16.73
C VAL A 93 -7.40 -3.87 16.15
N SER A 94 -8.00 -5.06 16.17
CA SER A 94 -7.37 -6.25 15.58
C SER A 94 -7.16 -6.12 14.07
N PHE A 95 -7.99 -5.37 13.34
CA PHE A 95 -7.74 -5.10 11.92
C PHE A 95 -6.51 -4.20 11.74
N ALA A 96 -6.34 -3.19 12.59
CA ALA A 96 -5.15 -2.34 12.56
C ALA A 96 -3.88 -3.15 12.86
N GLN A 97 -3.94 -4.07 13.83
CA GLN A 97 -2.83 -4.98 14.14
C GLN A 97 -2.46 -5.85 12.94
N SER A 98 -3.44 -6.45 12.25
CA SER A 98 -3.17 -7.25 11.05
C SER A 98 -2.59 -6.45 9.89
N LEU A 99 -2.98 -5.17 9.73
CA LEU A 99 -2.35 -4.28 8.75
C LEU A 99 -0.88 -4.01 9.10
N ASP A 100 -0.57 -3.75 10.38
CA ASP A 100 0.79 -3.51 10.86
C ASP A 100 1.68 -4.76 10.69
N GLU A 101 1.15 -5.94 11.02
CA GLU A 101 1.82 -7.22 10.77
C GLU A 101 2.11 -7.45 9.29
N ALA A 102 1.14 -7.17 8.41
CA ALA A 102 1.33 -7.30 6.97
C ALA A 102 2.38 -6.30 6.44
N ALA A 103 2.34 -5.04 6.90
CA ALA A 103 3.30 -4.02 6.51
C ALA A 103 4.74 -4.37 6.92
N LYS A 104 4.91 -4.88 8.14
CA LYS A 104 6.20 -5.39 8.64
C LYS A 104 6.69 -6.57 7.82
N ALA A 105 5.81 -7.49 7.47
CA ALA A 105 6.15 -8.68 6.68
C ALA A 105 6.68 -8.33 5.27
N VAL A 106 6.12 -7.31 4.63
CA VAL A 106 6.56 -6.87 3.28
C VAL A 106 7.64 -5.78 3.30
N GLY A 107 7.98 -5.24 4.48
CA GLY A 107 9.04 -4.25 4.65
C GLY A 107 8.71 -2.83 4.16
N VAL A 108 7.43 -2.47 4.04
CA VAL A 108 7.02 -1.11 3.62
C VAL A 108 7.11 -0.11 4.77
N ASN A 109 7.32 1.16 4.44
CA ASN A 109 7.43 2.21 5.46
C ASN A 109 6.10 2.52 6.14
N PHE A 110 4.98 2.37 5.41
CA PHE A 110 3.67 2.73 5.92
C PHE A 110 2.56 2.00 5.17
N ILE A 111 1.53 1.58 5.90
CA ILE A 111 0.25 1.14 5.35
C ILE A 111 -0.87 2.08 5.80
N GLY A 112 -1.54 2.69 4.83
CA GLY A 112 -2.68 3.58 5.03
C GLY A 112 -3.99 2.89 4.69
N GLY A 113 -5.09 3.30 5.32
CA GLY A 113 -6.43 2.80 5.00
C GLY A 113 -7.23 2.34 6.22
N PHE A 114 -6.65 2.35 7.44
CA PHE A 114 -7.43 2.30 8.67
C PHE A 114 -8.21 3.62 8.83
N SER A 115 -9.33 3.71 8.12
CA SER A 115 -10.07 4.96 7.87
C SER A 115 -11.56 4.67 7.67
N ALA A 116 -12.37 5.71 7.78
CA ALA A 116 -13.82 5.69 7.55
C ALA A 116 -14.24 6.90 6.71
N LEU A 117 -15.36 6.78 6.00
CA LEU A 117 -15.95 7.87 5.20
C LEU A 117 -17.27 8.29 5.83
N VAL A 118 -17.29 9.47 6.47
CA VAL A 118 -18.32 9.81 7.48
C VAL A 118 -19.00 11.15 7.19
N HIS A 119 -18.75 11.68 6.01
CA HIS A 119 -19.16 12.99 5.53
C HIS A 119 -20.70 13.18 5.45
N LYS A 120 -21.50 12.11 5.59
CA LYS A 120 -22.98 12.14 5.57
C LYS A 120 -23.63 11.66 6.87
N GLY A 121 -22.86 11.54 7.96
CA GLY A 121 -23.31 10.90 9.19
C GLY A 121 -22.93 9.41 9.24
N TYR A 122 -23.17 8.81 10.40
CA TYR A 122 -22.92 7.39 10.72
C TYR A 122 -24.24 6.66 10.89
#